data_AF-A0A8S3IUW8-F1
#
_entry.id   AF-A0A8S3IUW8-F1
#
_cell.length_a   1.000
_cell.length_b   1.000
_cell.length_c   1.000
_cell.angle_alpha   90.00
_cell.angle_beta   90.00
_cell.angle_gamma   90.00
#
_symmetry.space_group_name_H-M   'P 1'
#
loop_
_entity.id
_entity.type
_entity.pdbx_description
1 polymer ?
#
loop_
_entity_poly.entity_id
_entity_poly.type
_entity_poly.pdbx_seq_one_letter_code
_entity_poly.pdbx_strand_id
1 'polypeptide(L)'
;MFTPLTGGMQCRHIQNIKRQLLEVFSSDSLILSEQVRGNHSSLRLALKQQRDNELNGSYTYDEYGWPPLISSLGKILPVILDDAYNRAVELFNNCEPLMNFFFIAQAALNCPYTSIVCVSNPFTQQQQLIENANNGLITRILLGYGSRQLFENYKLARKYGIHIISTDSVQCDDTPLCRSIATSFSASSPVLCNRLTRPTFCNRTFSDLDE
;
A
#
# COMPACT_ATOMS: atom_id res chain seq x y z
N MET A 1 -5.27 17.10 29.75
CA MET A 1 -3.81 16.86 29.66
C MET A 1 -3.61 15.45 29.18
N PHE A 2 -3.17 15.26 27.93
CA PHE A 2 -2.76 13.96 27.43
C PHE A 2 -1.38 13.67 27.99
N THR A 3 -1.26 12.63 28.81
CA THR A 3 0.03 12.05 29.18
C THR A 3 0.71 11.58 27.89
N PRO A 4 1.93 12.06 27.57
CA PRO A 4 2.63 11.54 26.40
C PRO A 4 2.96 10.07 26.68
N LEU A 5 2.60 9.19 25.74
CA LEU A 5 2.97 7.77 25.79
C LEU A 5 4.51 7.68 25.71
N THR A 6 5.17 7.49 26.84
CA THR A 6 6.64 7.44 26.98
C THR A 6 7.29 6.17 26.39
N GLY A 7 6.56 5.38 25.60
CA GLY A 7 7.00 4.10 25.04
C GLY A 7 6.55 3.86 23.59
N GLY A 8 6.79 4.82 22.69
CA GLY A 8 6.42 4.75 21.27
C GLY A 8 7.59 4.81 20.30
N MET A 9 7.33 4.51 19.02
CA MET A 9 8.27 4.80 17.93
C MET A 9 8.51 6.31 17.85
N GLN A 10 9.78 6.71 17.78
CA GLN A 10 10.22 8.12 17.73
C GLN A 10 11.00 8.37 16.44
N CYS A 11 11.16 9.63 16.05
CA CYS A 11 11.89 9.94 14.81
C CYS A 11 13.32 9.38 14.78
N ARG A 12 14.02 9.36 15.92
CA ARG A 12 15.35 8.72 16.03
C ARG A 12 15.33 7.23 15.67
N HIS A 13 14.25 6.52 15.98
CA HIS A 13 14.09 5.11 15.63
C HIS A 13 13.91 4.96 14.10
N ILE A 14 13.09 5.82 13.49
CA ILE A 14 12.88 5.84 12.03
C ILE A 14 14.18 6.20 11.30
N GLN A 15 14.93 7.18 11.79
CA GLN A 15 16.24 7.55 11.28
C GLN A 15 17.22 6.38 11.35
N ASN A 16 17.24 5.65 12.46
CA ASN A 16 18.09 4.46 12.60
C ASN A 16 17.70 3.36 11.61
N ILE A 17 16.40 3.12 11.38
CA ILE A 17 15.93 2.15 10.38
C ILE A 17 16.33 2.59 8.98
N LYS A 18 16.14 3.87 8.61
CA LYS A 18 16.60 4.43 7.33
C LYS A 18 18.09 4.18 7.13
N ARG A 19 18.91 4.48 8.14
CA ARG A 19 20.37 4.24 8.08
C ARG A 19 20.68 2.76 7.84
N GLN A 20 20.07 1.86 8.60
CA GLN A 20 20.30 0.41 8.46
C GLN A 20 19.86 -0.12 7.09
N LEU A 21 18.74 0.37 6.53
CA LEU A 21 18.33 0.00 5.17
C LEU A 21 19.36 0.47 4.14
N LEU A 22 19.89 1.68 4.28
CA LEU A 22 20.89 2.23 3.36
C LEU A 22 22.29 1.61 3.52
N GLU A 23 22.56 0.89 4.61
CA GLU A 23 23.78 0.09 4.78
C GLU A 23 23.74 -1.21 3.96
N VAL A 24 22.55 -1.70 3.62
CA VAL A 24 22.34 -2.98 2.92
C VAL A 24 21.90 -2.76 1.49
N PHE A 25 21.02 -1.78 1.26
CA PHE A 25 20.40 -1.51 -0.02
C PHE A 25 20.85 -0.14 -0.53
N SER A 26 21.28 -0.10 -1.78
CA SER A 26 21.54 1.14 -2.48
C SER A 26 20.22 1.92 -2.69
N SER A 27 20.27 3.25 -2.65
CA SER A 27 19.07 4.10 -2.77
C SER A 27 18.31 3.87 -4.08
N ASP A 28 18.99 3.51 -5.16
CA ASP A 28 18.39 3.16 -6.45
C ASP A 28 17.63 1.83 -6.42
N SER A 29 17.93 0.94 -5.47
CA SER A 29 17.16 -0.29 -5.24
C SER A 29 15.85 -0.04 -4.49
N LEU A 30 15.61 1.18 -3.99
CA LEU A 30 14.44 1.54 -3.22
C LEU A 30 13.46 2.36 -4.06
N ILE A 31 12.17 2.14 -3.87
CA ILE A 31 11.11 3.09 -4.24
C ILE A 31 10.90 3.96 -3.01
N LEU A 32 11.09 5.27 -3.12
CA LEU A 32 11.01 6.21 -1.99
C LEU A 32 9.76 7.10 -2.09
N SER A 33 9.22 7.51 -0.93
CA SER A 33 8.02 8.33 -0.90
C SER A 33 8.22 9.72 -1.53
N GLU A 34 9.42 10.30 -1.46
CA GLU A 34 9.73 11.55 -2.13
C GLU A 34 9.68 11.44 -3.66
N GLN A 35 10.12 10.30 -4.21
CA GLN A 35 10.10 10.06 -5.66
C GLN A 35 8.66 9.94 -6.15
N VAL A 36 7.82 9.23 -5.40
CA VAL A 36 6.38 9.10 -5.70
C VAL A 36 5.64 10.43 -5.48
N ARG A 37 6.06 11.26 -4.52
CA ARG A 37 5.47 12.59 -4.30
C ARG A 37 5.89 13.59 -5.40
N GLY A 38 7.15 13.52 -5.85
CA GLY A 38 7.75 14.53 -6.71
C GLY A 38 7.63 15.93 -6.10
N ASN A 39 7.25 16.91 -6.92
CA ASN A 39 7.11 18.30 -6.51
C ASN A 39 5.75 18.63 -5.86
N HIS A 40 4.90 17.64 -5.59
CA HIS A 40 3.59 17.88 -5.00
C HIS A 40 3.67 18.22 -3.52
N SER A 41 2.68 19.00 -3.06
CA SER A 41 2.51 19.36 -1.66
C SER A 41 2.24 18.15 -0.76
N SER A 42 1.77 17.04 -1.32
CA SER A 42 1.50 15.81 -0.58
C SER A 42 1.57 14.58 -1.48
N LEU A 43 1.87 13.42 -0.88
CA LEU A 43 1.89 12.14 -1.56
C LEU A 43 0.51 11.78 -2.11
N ARG A 44 -0.54 12.04 -1.34
CA ARG A 44 -1.94 11.82 -1.76
C ARG A 44 -2.29 12.62 -3.01
N LEU A 45 -1.85 13.88 -3.11
CA LEU A 45 -2.12 14.71 -4.28
C LEU A 45 -1.43 14.15 -5.52
N ALA A 46 -0.16 13.78 -5.40
CA ALA A 46 0.60 13.17 -6.50
C ALA A 46 -0.09 11.91 -7.04
N LEU A 47 -0.48 10.99 -6.14
CA LEU A 47 -1.16 9.75 -6.51
C LEU A 47 -2.52 9.99 -7.16
N LYS A 48 -3.32 10.92 -6.63
CA LYS A 48 -4.61 11.27 -7.22
C LYS A 48 -4.44 11.86 -8.62
N GLN A 49 -3.50 12.80 -8.80
CA GLN A 49 -3.26 13.41 -10.10
C GLN A 49 -2.74 12.40 -11.12
N GLN A 50 -1.85 11.49 -10.72
CA GLN A 50 -1.41 10.39 -11.59
C GLN A 50 -2.62 9.57 -12.04
N ARG A 51 -3.53 9.24 -11.12
CA ARG A 51 -4.73 8.46 -11.42
C ARG A 51 -5.70 9.21 -12.33
N ASP A 52 -5.90 10.50 -12.11
CA ASP A 52 -6.74 11.33 -12.98
C ASP A 52 -6.15 11.40 -14.41
N ASN A 53 -4.82 11.48 -14.54
CA ASN A 53 -4.13 11.46 -15.83
C ASN A 53 -4.24 10.10 -16.54
N GLU A 54 -4.12 8.99 -15.81
CA GLU A 54 -4.37 7.63 -16.32
C GLU A 54 -5.75 7.50 -16.96
N LEU A 55 -6.78 7.95 -16.24
CA LEU A 55 -8.17 7.87 -16.69
C LEU A 55 -8.45 8.73 -17.90
N ASN A 56 -7.70 9.82 -18.07
CA ASN A 56 -7.82 10.76 -19.19
C ASN A 56 -6.85 10.47 -20.35
N GLY A 57 -6.10 9.36 -20.30
CA GLY A 57 -5.18 8.95 -21.37
C GLY A 57 -3.94 9.85 -21.54
N SER A 58 -3.64 10.71 -20.55
CA SER A 58 -2.54 11.68 -20.58
C SER A 58 -1.35 11.21 -19.72
N TYR A 59 -1.00 9.93 -19.83
CA TYR A 59 -0.04 9.29 -18.94
C TYR A 59 1.40 9.68 -19.25
N THR A 60 2.09 10.31 -18.29
CA THR A 60 3.55 10.55 -18.31
C THR A 60 4.22 9.83 -17.13
N TYR A 61 5.25 9.03 -17.40
CA TYR A 61 5.89 8.15 -16.41
C TYR A 61 6.92 8.85 -15.51
N ASP A 62 7.27 10.12 -15.80
CA ASP A 62 8.60 10.62 -15.43
C ASP A 62 8.64 11.68 -14.32
N GLU A 63 7.50 12.06 -13.72
CA GLU A 63 7.49 13.21 -12.80
C GLU A 63 7.01 12.92 -11.36
N TYR A 64 6.06 12.00 -11.17
CA TYR A 64 5.48 11.68 -9.87
C TYR A 64 4.55 10.46 -9.96
N GLY A 65 4.12 9.96 -8.80
CA GLY A 65 3.22 8.82 -8.68
C GLY A 65 3.95 7.48 -8.61
N TRP A 66 3.19 6.38 -8.61
CA TRP A 66 3.78 5.05 -8.55
C TRP A 66 4.58 4.78 -9.82
N PRO A 67 5.82 4.26 -9.71
CA PRO A 67 6.55 3.82 -10.88
C PRO A 67 5.81 2.67 -11.57
N PRO A 68 5.98 2.50 -12.89
CA PRO A 68 5.38 1.37 -13.60
C PRO A 68 5.96 0.05 -13.09
N LEU A 69 5.21 -1.03 -13.30
CA LEU A 69 5.62 -2.37 -12.85
C LEU A 69 7.02 -2.74 -13.33
N ILE A 70 7.34 -2.46 -14.60
CA ILE A 70 8.66 -2.76 -15.19
C ILE A 70 9.81 -2.06 -14.45
N SER A 71 9.61 -0.81 -14.04
CA SER A 71 10.60 -0.04 -13.27
C SER A 71 10.64 -0.42 -11.79
N SER A 72 9.61 -1.13 -11.31
CA SER A 72 9.47 -1.60 -9.94
C SER A 72 10.06 -2.99 -9.72
N LEU A 73 10.36 -3.74 -10.78
CA LEU A 73 10.93 -5.09 -10.67
C LEU A 73 12.29 -5.05 -9.97
N GLY A 74 12.44 -5.89 -8.94
CA GLY A 74 13.66 -5.95 -8.12
C GLY A 74 13.85 -4.77 -7.16
N LYS A 75 12.90 -3.83 -7.10
CA LYS A 75 12.94 -2.71 -6.14
C LYS A 75 12.29 -3.09 -4.81
N ILE A 76 12.66 -2.35 -3.78
CA ILE A 76 12.16 -2.51 -2.41
C ILE A 76 11.33 -1.28 -2.03
N LEU A 77 10.15 -1.53 -1.47
CA LEU A 77 9.24 -0.49 -0.99
C LEU A 77 9.25 -0.48 0.55
N PRO A 78 9.91 0.49 1.22
CA PRO A 78 9.94 0.56 2.67
C PRO A 78 8.63 1.18 3.20
N VAL A 79 7.86 0.38 3.95
CA VAL A 79 6.54 0.76 4.49
C VAL A 79 6.53 0.68 6.02
N ILE A 80 6.05 1.74 6.67
CA ILE A 80 5.70 1.74 8.08
C ILE A 80 4.21 1.38 8.21
N LEU A 81 3.94 0.30 8.96
CA LEU A 81 2.59 -0.04 9.38
C LEU A 81 2.29 0.71 10.68
N ASP A 82 1.40 1.70 10.65
CA ASP A 82 0.97 2.40 11.86
C ASP A 82 -0.56 2.51 11.89
N ASP A 83 -1.17 1.71 12.78
CA ASP A 83 -2.61 1.72 13.00
C ASP A 83 -3.05 2.85 13.97
N ALA A 84 -2.11 3.56 14.61
CA ALA A 84 -2.42 4.63 15.55
C ALA A 84 -2.35 6.01 14.88
N TYR A 85 -3.51 6.50 14.42
CA TYR A 85 -3.71 7.82 13.78
C TYR A 85 -2.90 8.97 14.41
N ASN A 86 -2.82 9.03 15.75
CA ASN A 86 -2.17 10.14 16.45
C ASN A 86 -0.63 10.16 16.30
N ARG A 87 0.00 9.00 16.11
CA ARG A 87 1.47 8.89 16.04
C ARG A 87 2.01 9.20 14.65
N ALA A 88 1.29 8.76 13.62
CA ALA A 88 1.64 9.08 12.23
C ALA A 88 1.59 10.59 11.95
N VAL A 89 0.61 11.32 12.51
CA VAL A 89 0.53 12.79 12.36
C VAL A 89 1.73 13.48 13.02
N GLU A 90 2.04 13.12 14.27
CA GLU A 90 3.14 13.73 15.01
C GLU A 90 4.50 13.47 14.35
N LEU A 91 4.72 12.23 13.91
CA LEU A 91 5.96 11.86 13.24
C LEU A 91 6.05 12.45 11.83
N PHE A 92 4.95 12.55 11.07
CA PHE A 92 5.00 13.14 9.74
C PHE A 92 5.43 14.61 9.81
N ASN A 93 4.87 15.36 10.75
CA ASN A 93 5.19 16.79 10.89
C ASN A 93 6.62 17.06 11.40
N ASN A 94 7.25 16.09 12.08
CA ASN A 94 8.50 16.30 12.79
C ASN A 94 9.63 15.35 12.38
N CYS A 95 9.41 14.44 11.42
CA CYS A 95 10.39 13.44 11.02
C CYS A 95 10.56 13.37 9.50
N GLU A 96 11.61 14.03 9.01
CA GLU A 96 11.96 14.08 7.58
C GLU A 96 11.99 12.70 6.89
N PRO A 97 12.62 11.64 7.46
CA PRO A 97 12.61 10.33 6.84
C PRO A 97 11.21 9.74 6.62
N LEU A 98 10.26 10.03 7.51
CA LEU A 98 8.90 9.54 7.35
C LEU A 98 8.18 10.24 6.19
N MET A 99 8.55 11.48 5.88
CA MET A 99 7.99 12.22 4.74
C MET A 99 8.58 11.78 3.41
N ASN A 100 9.89 11.54 3.37
CA ASN A 100 10.63 11.42 2.12
C ASN A 100 11.16 10.01 1.81
N PHE A 101 11.28 9.15 2.82
CA PHE A 101 11.85 7.82 2.65
C PHE A 101 10.81 6.71 2.75
N PHE A 102 9.97 6.74 3.79
CA PHE A 102 9.02 5.68 4.07
C PHE A 102 7.62 5.99 3.55
N PHE A 103 6.91 4.95 3.12
CA PHE A 103 5.47 4.99 2.92
C PHE A 103 4.74 4.66 4.22
N ILE A 104 3.53 5.16 4.38
CA ILE A 104 2.69 4.89 5.57
C ILE A 104 1.47 4.09 5.12
N ALA A 105 1.27 2.94 5.76
CA ALA A 105 0.06 2.15 5.66
C ALA A 105 -0.82 2.38 6.90
N GLN A 106 -2.05 2.85 6.70
CA GLN A 106 -2.98 3.15 7.79
C GLN A 106 -4.45 2.98 7.37
N ALA A 107 -5.36 2.88 8.33
CA ALA A 107 -6.80 2.79 8.06
C ALA A 107 -7.45 4.13 7.66
N ALA A 108 -6.85 5.26 8.05
CA ALA A 108 -7.42 6.60 7.85
C ALA A 108 -7.18 7.15 6.44
N LEU A 109 -8.27 7.51 5.76
CA LEU A 109 -8.24 7.91 4.36
C LEU A 109 -7.78 9.32 4.10
N ASN A 110 -7.97 10.27 5.01
CA ASN A 110 -7.90 11.70 4.65
C ASN A 110 -6.58 12.38 5.03
N CYS A 111 -5.53 11.62 5.34
CA CYS A 111 -4.23 12.20 5.65
C CYS A 111 -3.45 12.52 4.36
N PRO A 112 -2.69 13.63 4.31
CA PRO A 112 -1.90 14.02 3.13
C PRO A 112 -0.78 13.01 2.79
N TYR A 113 -0.35 12.24 3.78
CA TYR A 113 0.73 11.26 3.67
C TYR A 113 0.25 9.82 3.42
N THR A 114 -1.07 9.58 3.35
CA THR A 114 -1.59 8.24 3.06
C THR A 114 -1.24 7.83 1.63
N SER A 115 -0.56 6.71 1.50
CA SER A 115 -0.25 6.04 0.22
C SER A 115 -0.77 4.61 0.16
N ILE A 116 -0.78 3.94 1.32
CA ILE A 116 -1.33 2.60 1.48
C ILE A 116 -2.48 2.66 2.48
N VAL A 117 -3.64 2.13 2.10
CA VAL A 117 -4.80 2.07 2.98
C VAL A 117 -5.00 0.64 3.47
N CYS A 118 -5.06 0.48 4.78
CA CYS A 118 -5.41 -0.77 5.44
C CYS A 118 -6.94 -0.92 5.54
N VAL A 119 -7.46 -2.03 5.04
CA VAL A 119 -8.87 -2.42 5.10
C VAL A 119 -8.97 -3.72 5.88
N SER A 120 -9.86 -3.77 6.86
CA SER A 120 -10.08 -4.95 7.68
C SER A 120 -11.24 -5.80 7.15
N ASN A 121 -12.29 -5.17 6.65
CA ASN A 121 -13.47 -5.86 6.15
C ASN A 121 -13.94 -5.30 4.80
N PRO A 122 -13.65 -5.99 3.68
CA PRO A 122 -14.04 -5.53 2.35
C PRO A 122 -15.56 -5.53 2.14
N PHE A 123 -16.35 -6.26 2.94
CA PHE A 123 -17.82 -6.24 2.84
C PHE A 123 -18.41 -4.91 3.28
N THR A 124 -17.94 -4.39 4.41
CA THR A 124 -18.47 -3.14 4.98
C THR A 124 -17.74 -1.91 4.47
N GLN A 125 -16.58 -2.09 3.82
CA GLN A 125 -15.71 -1.01 3.35
C GLN A 125 -15.63 -0.94 1.81
N GLN A 126 -16.64 -1.43 1.08
CA GLN A 126 -16.64 -1.45 -0.40
C GLN A 126 -16.46 -0.06 -1.01
N GLN A 127 -17.19 0.93 -0.50
CA GLN A 127 -17.07 2.31 -0.99
C GLN A 127 -15.66 2.86 -0.79
N GLN A 128 -15.06 2.58 0.37
CA GLN A 128 -13.68 2.93 0.66
C GLN A 128 -12.69 2.28 -0.31
N LEU A 129 -12.90 1.01 -0.70
CA LEU A 129 -12.08 0.35 -1.71
C LEU A 129 -12.12 1.07 -3.07
N ILE A 130 -13.31 1.49 -3.49
CA ILE A 130 -13.52 2.22 -4.75
C ILE A 130 -12.87 3.61 -4.68
N GLU A 131 -13.07 4.33 -3.58
CA GLU A 131 -12.46 5.65 -3.37
C GLU A 131 -10.94 5.59 -3.35
N ASN A 132 -10.35 4.56 -2.73
CA ASN A 132 -8.90 4.37 -2.71
C ASN A 132 -8.35 4.14 -4.11
N ALA A 133 -9.00 3.27 -4.88
CA ALA A 133 -8.66 2.99 -6.27
C ALA A 133 -8.72 4.26 -7.14
N ASN A 134 -9.74 5.09 -6.96
CA ASN A 134 -9.90 6.34 -7.68
C ASN A 134 -8.88 7.42 -7.27
N ASN A 135 -8.27 7.31 -6.09
CA ASN A 135 -7.22 8.21 -5.63
C ASN A 135 -5.79 7.68 -5.90
N GLY A 136 -5.64 6.58 -6.66
CA GLY A 136 -4.33 5.99 -6.95
C GLY A 136 -3.64 5.37 -5.74
N LEU A 137 -4.39 5.09 -4.66
CA LEU A 137 -3.83 4.51 -3.44
C LEU A 137 -3.69 3.00 -3.56
N ILE A 138 -2.62 2.47 -3.00
CA ILE A 138 -2.48 1.03 -2.78
C ILE A 138 -3.41 0.65 -1.64
N THR A 139 -4.06 -0.51 -1.78
CA THR A 139 -4.93 -1.06 -0.74
C THR A 139 -4.32 -2.33 -0.21
N ARG A 140 -4.22 -2.42 1.11
CA ARG A 140 -3.83 -3.60 1.88
C ARG A 140 -5.05 -4.14 2.61
N ILE A 141 -5.33 -5.44 2.49
CA ILE A 141 -6.31 -6.14 3.33
C ILE A 141 -5.61 -6.99 4.38
N LEU A 142 -6.10 -6.91 5.62
CA LEU A 142 -5.72 -7.81 6.71
C LEU A 142 -6.70 -8.99 6.74
N LEU A 143 -6.36 -10.11 6.08
CA LEU A 143 -7.21 -11.30 6.14
C LEU A 143 -7.27 -11.81 7.57
N GLY A 144 -8.47 -12.05 8.08
CA GLY A 144 -8.71 -12.55 9.44
C GLY A 144 -8.86 -11.47 10.52
N TYR A 145 -8.74 -10.19 10.16
CA TYR A 145 -9.07 -9.11 11.11
C TYR A 145 -10.55 -8.75 11.03
N GLY A 146 -11.28 -8.89 12.14
CA GLY A 146 -12.69 -8.46 12.26
C GLY A 146 -13.75 -9.33 11.55
N SER A 147 -13.38 -10.49 10.98
CA SER A 147 -14.34 -11.44 10.37
C SER A 147 -13.84 -12.88 10.38
N ARG A 148 -14.75 -13.83 10.68
CA ARG A 148 -14.51 -15.28 10.55
C ARG A 148 -14.65 -15.79 9.10
N GLN A 149 -15.13 -14.96 8.17
CA GLN A 149 -15.37 -15.35 6.77
C GLN A 149 -14.13 -15.12 5.89
N LEU A 150 -13.03 -15.78 6.23
CA LEU A 150 -11.73 -15.63 5.55
C LEU A 150 -11.82 -15.83 4.03
N PHE A 151 -12.49 -16.88 3.59
CA PHE A 151 -12.57 -17.26 2.17
C PHE A 151 -13.36 -16.23 1.35
N GLU A 152 -14.45 -15.73 1.89
CA GLU A 152 -15.27 -14.71 1.22
C GLU A 152 -14.58 -13.35 1.20
N ASN A 153 -13.88 -12.96 2.28
CA ASN A 153 -13.02 -11.78 2.28
C ASN A 153 -11.91 -11.88 1.22
N TYR A 154 -11.31 -13.05 1.05
CA TYR A 154 -10.31 -13.30 0.03
C TYR A 154 -10.90 -13.18 -1.39
N LYS A 155 -12.07 -13.78 -1.66
CA LYS A 155 -12.76 -13.63 -2.95
C LYS A 155 -13.07 -12.17 -3.26
N LEU A 156 -13.58 -11.42 -2.28
CA LEU A 156 -13.85 -10.00 -2.47
C LEU A 156 -12.58 -9.19 -2.69
N ALA A 157 -11.52 -9.46 -1.93
CA ALA A 157 -10.23 -8.82 -2.11
C ALA A 157 -9.72 -8.99 -3.55
N ARG A 158 -9.84 -10.21 -4.10
CA ARG A 158 -9.54 -10.48 -5.50
C ARG A 158 -10.47 -9.75 -6.47
N LYS A 159 -11.78 -9.77 -6.23
CA LYS A 159 -12.79 -9.10 -7.07
C LYS A 159 -12.55 -7.58 -7.18
N TYR A 160 -12.18 -6.92 -6.08
CA TYR A 160 -11.86 -5.49 -6.05
C TYR A 160 -10.39 -5.19 -6.40
N GLY A 161 -9.61 -6.23 -6.72
CA GLY A 161 -8.19 -6.15 -7.08
C GLY A 161 -7.32 -5.50 -6.01
N ILE A 162 -7.57 -5.83 -4.74
CA ILE A 162 -6.74 -5.37 -3.63
C ILE A 162 -5.28 -5.76 -3.89
N HIS A 163 -4.38 -4.78 -3.75
CA HIS A 163 -2.98 -4.88 -4.14
C HIS A 163 -2.16 -5.75 -3.18
N ILE A 164 -2.41 -5.64 -1.87
CA ILE A 164 -1.67 -6.38 -0.84
C ILE A 164 -2.67 -7.19 -0.01
N ILE A 165 -2.52 -8.51 -0.01
CA ILE A 165 -3.30 -9.43 0.83
C ILE A 165 -2.38 -9.92 1.94
N SER A 166 -2.59 -9.42 3.15
CA SER A 166 -1.78 -9.77 4.31
C SER A 166 -2.42 -10.90 5.09
N THR A 167 -1.61 -11.91 5.39
CA THR A 167 -2.00 -13.13 6.09
C THR A 167 -1.45 -13.21 7.51
N ASP A 168 -0.87 -12.11 8.00
CA ASP A 168 -0.18 -11.94 9.27
C ASP A 168 -1.12 -11.65 10.45
N SER A 169 -2.41 -11.97 10.34
CA SER A 169 -3.37 -11.78 11.43
C SER A 169 -3.56 -13.04 12.25
N VAL A 170 -3.88 -12.86 13.54
CA VAL A 170 -4.11 -13.92 14.54
C VAL A 170 -5.17 -14.95 14.13
N GLN A 171 -6.12 -14.60 13.27
CA GLN A 171 -7.17 -15.52 12.83
C GLN A 171 -6.88 -16.15 11.46
N CYS A 172 -5.74 -15.83 10.84
CA CYS A 172 -5.40 -16.20 9.48
C CYS A 172 -4.10 -16.99 9.40
N ASP A 173 -3.05 -16.57 10.12
CA ASP A 173 -1.69 -17.13 10.08
C ASP A 173 -1.59 -18.66 9.98
N ASP A 174 -2.46 -19.40 10.67
CA ASP A 174 -2.45 -20.87 10.69
C ASP A 174 -3.48 -21.58 9.79
N THR A 175 -4.29 -20.84 9.03
CA THR A 175 -5.30 -21.45 8.17
C THR A 175 -4.72 -21.95 6.84
N PRO A 176 -5.26 -23.03 6.24
CA PRO A 176 -4.79 -23.53 4.94
C PRO A 176 -4.79 -22.46 3.83
N LEU A 177 -5.79 -21.59 3.82
CA LEU A 177 -5.90 -20.48 2.86
C LEU A 177 -4.74 -19.49 3.02
N CYS A 178 -4.47 -19.05 4.23
CA CYS A 178 -3.45 -18.03 4.49
C CYS A 178 -2.04 -18.58 4.28
N ARG A 179 -1.80 -19.84 4.63
CA ARG A 179 -0.54 -20.53 4.31
C ARG A 179 -0.34 -20.67 2.80
N SER A 180 -1.39 -21.00 2.04
CA SER A 180 -1.27 -21.09 0.57
C SER A 180 -0.96 -19.74 -0.05
N ILE A 181 -1.61 -18.66 0.39
CA ILE A 181 -1.33 -17.30 -0.07
C ILE A 181 0.13 -16.93 0.23
N ALA A 182 0.59 -17.11 1.47
CA ALA A 182 1.96 -16.78 1.88
C ALA A 182 3.05 -17.56 1.13
N THR A 183 2.76 -18.79 0.69
CA THR A 183 3.73 -19.67 0.01
C THR A 183 3.59 -19.67 -1.53
N SER A 184 2.54 -19.05 -2.07
CA SER A 184 2.22 -19.03 -3.51
C SER A 184 3.07 -18.08 -4.36
N PHE A 185 4.27 -17.69 -3.90
CA PHE A 185 5.27 -17.00 -4.72
C PHE A 185 5.83 -17.96 -5.79
N SER A 186 5.00 -18.36 -6.75
CA SER A 186 5.47 -19.01 -7.96
C SER A 186 5.83 -17.93 -8.97
N ALA A 187 7.02 -18.04 -9.57
CA ALA A 187 7.47 -17.15 -10.66
C ALA A 187 6.53 -17.16 -11.89
N SER A 188 5.62 -18.13 -11.94
CA SER A 188 4.59 -18.34 -12.97
C SER A 188 3.21 -17.78 -12.61
N SER A 189 3.01 -17.24 -11.40
CA SER A 189 1.71 -16.67 -11.03
C SER A 189 1.42 -15.47 -11.94
N PRO A 190 0.29 -15.47 -12.69
CA PRO A 190 -0.02 -14.36 -13.58
C PRO A 190 -0.06 -13.07 -12.76
N VAL A 191 0.53 -11.99 -13.28
CA VAL A 191 0.34 -10.66 -12.72
C VAL A 191 -1.14 -10.33 -12.90
N LEU A 192 -1.88 -10.41 -11.80
CA LEU A 192 -3.31 -10.23 -11.76
C LEU A 192 -3.61 -8.75 -11.69
N CYS A 193 -4.18 -8.22 -12.77
CA CYS A 193 -4.47 -6.81 -12.85
C CYS A 193 -5.83 -6.49 -12.26
N ASN A 194 -5.83 -5.56 -11.31
CA ASN A 194 -7.04 -5.04 -10.70
C ASN A 194 -7.96 -4.44 -11.76
N ARG A 195 -9.18 -4.95 -11.94
CA ARG A 195 -10.11 -4.40 -12.94
C ARG A 195 -10.43 -2.90 -12.74
N LEU A 196 -10.33 -2.40 -11.52
CA LEU A 196 -10.55 -1.01 -11.13
C LEU A 196 -9.29 -0.15 -11.27
N THR A 197 -8.11 -0.61 -10.83
CA THR A 197 -6.86 0.18 -10.85
C THR A 197 -5.88 -0.19 -11.95
N ARG A 198 -6.20 -1.16 -12.81
CA ARG A 198 -5.27 -1.58 -13.86
C ARG A 198 -4.98 -0.43 -14.83
N PRO A 199 -3.72 -0.27 -15.22
CA PRO A 199 -3.40 0.48 -16.43
C PRO A 199 -4.08 -0.16 -17.65
N THR A 200 -4.40 0.66 -18.65
CA THR A 200 -5.07 0.21 -19.89
C THR A 200 -4.30 -0.88 -20.64
N PHE A 201 -2.97 -0.93 -20.50
CA PHE A 201 -2.14 -1.97 -21.12
C PHE A 201 -2.22 -3.34 -20.43
N CYS A 202 -2.82 -3.43 -19.24
CA CYS A 202 -2.95 -4.72 -18.58
C CYS A 202 -4.25 -5.44 -18.98
N ASN A 203 -4.14 -6.28 -20.00
CA ASN A 203 -5.32 -6.87 -20.65
C ASN A 203 -5.91 -8.09 -19.95
N ARG A 204 -5.18 -8.80 -19.07
CA ARG A 204 -5.71 -9.97 -18.35
C ARG A 204 -6.54 -9.55 -17.15
N THR A 205 -7.82 -9.90 -17.16
CA THR A 205 -8.74 -9.75 -16.04
C THR A 205 -8.90 -11.06 -15.28
N PHE A 206 -9.27 -10.98 -14.00
CA PHE A 206 -9.57 -12.18 -13.21
C PHE A 206 -10.68 -13.08 -13.79
N SER A 207 -11.55 -12.56 -14.65
CA SER A 207 -12.54 -13.37 -15.39
C SER A 207 -11.91 -14.43 -16.28
N ASP A 208 -10.64 -14.25 -16.67
CA ASP A 208 -9.97 -15.07 -17.67
C ASP A 208 -9.25 -16.27 -17.04
N LEU A 209 -9.43 -16.49 -15.73
CA LEU A 209 -8.81 -17.56 -14.94
C LEU A 209 -9.84 -18.44 -14.20
N ASP A 210 -11.13 -18.11 -14.33
CA ASP A 210 -12.23 -18.95 -13.86
C ASP A 210 -12.81 -19.83 -15.02
N GLU A 211 -12.12 -19.88 -16.18
CA GLU A 211 -12.31 -20.87 -17.26
C GLU A 211 -11.20 -21.93 -17.26
#